data_AF-A0A961QAR9-F1
#
_entry.id   AF-A0A961QAR9-F1
#
_cell.length_a   1.000
_cell.length_b   1.000
_cell.length_c   1.000
_cell.angle_alpha   90.00
_cell.angle_beta   90.00
_cell.angle_gamma   90.00
#
_symmetry.space_group_name_H-M   'P 1'
#
loop_
_entity.id
_entity.type
_entity.pdbx_description
1 polymer ?
#
loop_
_entity_poly.entity_id
_entity_poly.type
_entity_poly.pdbx_seq_one_letter_code
_entity_poly.pdbx_strand_id
1 'polypeptide(L)'
;MAAPEVPLETSPPVSDEVRRTTCYMCACRCGINVHLRAGADGKPKIRYIEGNRDHPINKGVLCAKGSAGIMQHYSPARLRKPLKRVGERGEGRFEEIEWEEALATASQWLSHIRATDPKKLAFFTGRDQSQSLTGWWAQQFGTPNFAAHGGFCSVNMAAGGIYTFGGAFWEFGAPDWAKSEYFMIFGVAEDHDSNPIKIGLSKLKSRGKKIVAVNPVRSGYNAIADEWVAITPGTDGLFVLSLIHELLRAGKVDLDYLIRYTNAPWLVIDNPGGADHGLFARDKSGAALVIDRGNGRTAAYNAKGVKPHLRGEVTIGRGKSARKARPVFELLARQYADEAYAPEAVSDRTGLPPAQIRRIAAELAEAAFEREIVIDQPWTDLKGERHDRMIGRPVAFHAMRGISAHSNGFQTCRAIHLLQILLGSIDCPGGFRFKPPYPRPVNAQPKPYANSTPNMALPGPQLGFSRGPEDLLIEADGTPKRIDKAFSWDAPMASHGLMHMVIANAHAGDPYRIDTLFMYMANMSWNSSMNSGAVMDMLADKDEKGDYVIPHIIYSDSYSSEMVAFADLVLPDTTYLERWDCISL
;
A
#
# COMPACT_ATOMS: atom_id res chain seq x y z
N MET A 1 1.87 65.30 18.82
CA MET A 1 3.09 64.45 18.81
C MET A 1 2.62 63.03 18.65
N ALA A 2 3.00 62.34 17.56
CA ALA A 2 2.72 60.92 17.41
C ALA A 2 3.50 60.16 18.50
N ALA A 3 2.87 59.15 19.11
CA ALA A 3 3.55 58.28 20.06
C ALA A 3 4.78 57.65 19.37
N PRO A 4 5.93 57.54 20.04
CA PRO A 4 7.12 56.94 19.45
C PRO A 4 6.81 55.51 19.03
N GLU A 5 7.05 55.17 17.76
CA GLU A 5 7.00 53.79 17.29
C GLU A 5 8.00 52.97 18.10
N VAL A 6 7.50 52.08 18.96
CA VAL A 6 8.34 51.07 19.59
C VAL A 6 8.77 50.11 18.49
N PRO A 7 10.08 49.97 18.20
CA PRO A 7 10.53 49.00 17.22
C PRO A 7 10.22 47.61 17.76
N LEU A 8 9.16 46.99 17.23
CA LEU A 8 8.83 45.60 17.49
C LEU A 8 9.82 44.73 16.70
N GLU A 9 10.69 44.00 17.42
CA GLU A 9 11.45 42.92 16.82
C GLU A 9 10.46 41.81 16.44
N THR A 10 10.05 41.78 15.17
CA THR A 10 9.03 40.84 14.67
C THR A 10 9.55 39.42 14.48
N SER A 11 10.87 39.20 14.60
CA SER A 11 11.53 37.91 14.41
C SER A 11 12.68 37.69 15.41
N PRO A 12 12.39 37.67 16.72
CA PRO A 12 13.43 37.48 17.74
C PRO A 12 14.05 36.08 17.64
N PRO A 13 15.32 35.89 18.08
CA PRO A 13 15.91 34.57 18.19
C PRO A 13 15.09 33.65 19.12
N VAL A 14 14.44 32.64 18.53
CA VAL A 14 13.55 31.71 19.25
C VAL A 14 14.25 30.48 19.84
N SER A 15 15.53 30.27 19.51
CA SER A 15 16.30 29.06 19.84
C SER A 15 17.80 29.29 19.87
N ASP A 16 18.50 28.46 20.63
CA ASP A 16 19.96 28.42 20.71
C ASP A 16 20.56 27.40 19.71
N GLU A 17 19.77 26.40 19.32
CA GLU A 17 20.16 25.32 18.40
C GLU A 17 18.99 24.94 17.48
N VAL A 18 19.29 24.54 16.24
CA VAL A 18 18.30 23.98 15.30
C VAL A 18 18.76 22.59 14.86
N ARG A 19 17.92 21.58 15.09
CA ARG A 19 18.15 20.22 14.57
C ARG A 19 17.24 19.92 13.40
N ARG A 20 17.74 19.13 12.45
CA ARG A 20 16.99 18.71 11.26
C ARG A 20 16.56 17.26 11.43
N THR A 21 15.31 16.96 11.09
CA THR A 21 14.77 15.59 11.08
C THR A 21 13.54 15.53 10.17
N THR A 22 12.83 14.41 10.20
CA THR A 22 11.65 14.12 9.39
C THR A 22 10.39 14.07 10.26
N CYS A 23 9.31 14.71 9.79
CA CYS A 23 8.00 14.62 10.42
C CYS A 23 7.38 13.22 10.27
N TYR A 24 6.98 12.62 11.38
CA TYR A 24 6.36 11.28 11.42
C TYR A 24 4.84 11.25 11.53
N MET A 25 4.18 12.41 11.52
CA MET A 25 2.72 12.50 11.69
C MET A 25 1.91 11.91 10.52
N CYS A 26 2.52 11.68 9.35
CA CYS A 26 1.90 11.00 8.21
C CYS A 26 2.97 10.33 7.33
N ALA A 27 2.56 9.63 6.27
CA ALA A 27 3.47 8.91 5.38
C ALA A 27 4.37 9.81 4.51
N CYS A 28 4.10 11.12 4.41
CA CYS A 28 4.81 12.00 3.45
C CYS A 28 6.25 12.36 3.82
N ARG A 29 6.69 12.17 5.07
CA ARG A 29 8.08 12.42 5.51
C ARG A 29 8.59 13.82 5.15
N CYS A 30 7.82 14.83 5.51
CA CYS A 30 8.27 16.21 5.33
C CYS A 30 9.49 16.49 6.22
N GLY A 31 10.55 17.08 5.66
CA GLY A 31 11.69 17.53 6.45
C GLY A 31 11.30 18.73 7.29
N ILE A 32 11.79 18.76 8.53
CA ILE A 32 11.50 19.79 9.54
C ILE A 32 12.77 20.30 10.20
N ASN A 33 12.72 21.57 10.62
CA ASN A 33 13.67 22.18 11.54
C ASN A 33 13.02 22.19 12.94
N VAL A 34 13.75 21.69 13.93
CA VAL A 34 13.34 21.63 15.34
C VAL A 34 14.21 22.61 16.11
N HIS A 35 13.58 23.67 16.59
CA HIS A 35 14.22 24.77 17.31
C HIS A 35 14.29 24.44 18.80
N LEU A 36 15.50 24.39 19.34
CA LEU A 36 15.80 24.01 20.72
C LEU A 36 16.31 25.21 21.52
N ARG A 37 15.89 25.30 22.77
CA ARG A 37 16.42 26.27 23.75
C ARG A 37 16.71 25.57 25.06
N ALA A 38 17.75 25.99 25.77
CA ALA A 38 17.99 25.49 27.12
C ALA A 38 16.77 25.77 28.03
N GLY A 39 16.28 24.74 28.69
CA GLY A 39 15.27 24.83 29.75
C GLY A 39 15.89 25.29 31.07
N ALA A 40 15.04 25.53 32.08
CA ALA A 40 15.50 25.86 33.43
C ALA A 40 16.35 24.74 34.08
N ASP A 41 16.18 23.50 33.61
CA ASP A 41 16.96 22.32 33.98
C ASP A 41 18.27 22.17 33.19
N GLY A 42 18.62 23.15 32.35
CA GLY A 42 19.78 23.11 31.45
C GLY A 42 19.63 22.16 30.26
N LYS A 43 18.51 21.42 30.14
CA LYS A 43 18.28 20.46 29.06
C LYS A 43 17.63 21.15 27.86
N PRO A 44 17.93 20.72 26.62
CA PRO A 44 17.28 21.28 25.45
C PRO A 44 15.76 21.00 25.49
N LYS A 45 14.97 22.06 25.30
CA LYS A 45 13.51 21.99 25.12
C LYS A 45 13.16 22.47 23.73
N ILE A 46 12.20 21.80 23.11
CA ILE A 46 11.63 22.20 21.83
C ILE A 46 10.82 23.47 22.05
N ARG A 47 11.08 24.50 21.24
CA ARG A 47 10.34 25.77 21.24
C ARG A 47 9.46 25.93 20.04
N TYR A 48 9.92 25.45 18.89
CA TYR A 48 9.25 25.66 17.62
C TYR A 48 9.62 24.57 16.61
N ILE A 49 8.70 24.27 15.70
CA ILE A 49 8.92 23.36 14.58
C ILE A 49 8.43 24.04 13.30
N GLU A 50 9.29 24.08 12.29
CA GLU A 50 8.95 24.56 10.94
C GLU A 50 9.39 23.57 9.86
N GLY A 51 8.93 23.78 8.64
CA GLY A 51 9.36 22.96 7.51
C GLY A 51 10.77 23.33 7.06
N ASN A 52 11.60 22.32 6.79
CA ASN A 52 12.92 22.52 6.23
C ASN A 52 12.82 22.92 4.74
N ARG A 53 13.29 24.12 4.39
CA ARG A 53 13.28 24.67 3.02
C ARG A 53 14.18 23.89 2.05
N ASP A 54 15.25 23.29 2.57
CA ASP A 54 16.21 22.53 1.78
C ASP A 54 15.67 21.13 1.42
N HIS A 55 14.69 20.63 2.17
CA HIS A 55 14.20 19.26 2.01
C HIS A 55 13.49 19.07 0.64
N PRO A 56 13.84 18.02 -0.13
CA PRO A 56 13.43 17.89 -1.53
C PRO A 56 11.93 17.71 -1.74
N ILE A 57 11.24 17.14 -0.75
CA ILE A 57 9.81 16.78 -0.86
C ILE A 57 8.90 17.98 -0.58
N ASN A 58 9.07 18.63 0.58
CA ASN A 58 8.13 19.64 1.05
C ASN A 58 8.62 21.07 0.87
N LYS A 59 9.92 21.31 0.62
CA LYS A 59 10.46 22.64 0.32
C LYS A 59 10.02 23.72 1.32
N GLY A 60 9.99 23.38 2.60
CA GLY A 60 9.58 24.27 3.69
C GLY A 60 8.08 24.27 4.01
N VAL A 61 7.22 23.71 3.17
CA VAL A 61 5.79 23.58 3.46
C VAL A 61 5.58 22.58 4.58
N LEU A 62 4.83 22.95 5.62
CA LEU A 62 4.49 22.09 6.74
C LEU A 62 2.99 22.17 7.02
N CYS A 63 2.34 21.02 7.19
CA CYS A 63 0.91 20.97 7.49
C CYS A 63 0.67 21.18 9.00
N ALA A 64 -0.60 21.44 9.38
CA ALA A 64 -0.97 21.66 10.78
C ALA A 64 -0.50 20.54 11.73
N LYS A 65 -0.57 19.26 11.29
CA LYS A 65 -0.06 18.12 12.06
C LYS A 65 1.44 18.22 12.33
N GLY A 66 2.22 18.57 11.30
CA GLY A 66 3.67 18.71 11.43
C GLY A 66 4.05 19.88 12.33
N SER A 67 3.41 21.04 12.16
CA SER A 67 3.64 22.22 13.01
C SER A 67 3.23 21.96 14.48
N ALA A 68 2.23 21.09 14.69
CA ALA A 68 1.78 20.65 16.00
C ALA A 68 2.64 19.55 16.64
N GLY A 69 3.75 19.12 16.02
CA GLY A 69 4.60 18.04 16.54
C GLY A 69 5.10 18.27 17.98
N ILE A 70 5.30 19.53 18.36
CA ILE A 70 5.66 19.95 19.72
C ILE A 70 4.56 19.59 20.75
N MET A 71 3.29 19.75 20.39
CA MET A 71 2.16 19.40 21.27
C MET A 71 2.08 17.90 21.48
N GLN A 72 2.43 17.10 20.46
CA GLN A 72 2.52 15.65 20.60
C GLN A 72 3.64 15.27 21.58
N HIS A 73 4.85 15.82 21.38
CA HIS A 73 6.02 15.50 22.20
C HIS A 73 5.85 15.83 23.69
N TYR A 74 5.12 16.91 23.99
CA TYR A 74 4.80 17.34 25.37
C TYR A 74 3.39 16.92 25.83
N SER A 75 2.74 15.99 25.14
CA SER A 75 1.41 15.52 25.51
C SER A 75 1.36 15.00 26.95
N PRO A 76 0.34 15.34 27.74
CA PRO A 76 0.15 14.79 29.08
C PRO A 76 -0.14 13.28 29.06
N ALA A 77 -0.62 12.75 27.92
CA ALA A 77 -0.85 11.31 27.76
C ALA A 77 0.45 10.51 27.57
N ARG A 78 1.62 11.15 27.52
CA ARG A 78 2.88 10.46 27.26
C ARG A 78 3.25 9.49 28.37
N LEU A 79 3.54 8.25 28.01
CA LEU A 79 4.00 7.22 28.94
C LEU A 79 5.45 7.51 29.34
N ARG A 80 5.76 7.40 30.65
CA ARG A 80 7.07 7.77 31.22
C ARG A 80 7.82 6.63 31.89
N LYS A 81 7.09 5.63 32.38
CA LYS A 81 7.63 4.41 32.98
C LYS A 81 6.85 3.19 32.47
N PRO A 82 7.47 2.00 32.47
CA PRO A 82 6.75 0.76 32.29
C PRO A 82 5.61 0.62 33.30
N LEU A 83 4.49 0.04 32.85
CA LEU A 83 3.31 -0.18 33.69
C LEU A 83 2.97 -1.66 33.74
N LYS A 84 2.59 -2.14 34.92
CA LYS A 84 2.11 -3.51 35.13
C LYS A 84 0.69 -3.48 35.68
N ARG A 85 -0.20 -4.26 35.05
CA ARG A 85 -1.61 -4.27 35.42
C ARG A 85 -1.79 -4.86 36.83
N VAL A 86 -2.61 -4.21 37.64
CA VAL A 86 -2.99 -4.65 39.00
C VAL A 86 -4.49 -4.83 39.22
N GLY A 87 -5.33 -4.42 38.24
CA GLY A 87 -6.79 -4.63 38.23
C GLY A 87 -7.25 -5.47 37.03
N GLU A 88 -8.55 -5.51 36.74
CA GLU A 88 -9.07 -6.22 35.56
C GLU A 88 -8.71 -5.46 34.27
N ARG A 89 -8.55 -6.19 33.16
CA ARG A 89 -8.40 -5.58 31.82
C ARG A 89 -9.63 -4.71 31.53
N GLY A 90 -9.37 -3.49 31.05
CA GLY A 90 -10.39 -2.46 30.81
C GLY A 90 -10.53 -1.43 31.94
N GLU A 91 -10.08 -1.72 33.17
CA GLU A 91 -10.19 -0.77 34.30
C GLU A 91 -9.10 0.30 34.32
N GLY A 92 -7.99 0.10 33.59
CA GLY A 92 -6.89 1.06 33.55
C GLY A 92 -6.07 1.14 34.85
N ARG A 93 -6.11 0.10 35.71
CA ARG A 93 -5.39 0.08 36.99
C ARG A 93 -4.00 -0.54 36.85
N PHE A 94 -2.97 0.28 37.07
CA PHE A 94 -1.56 -0.09 36.90
C PHE A 94 -0.70 0.33 38.09
N GLU A 95 0.39 -0.39 38.31
CA GLU A 95 1.55 0.07 39.07
C GLU A 95 2.68 0.45 38.10
N GLU A 96 3.41 1.53 38.42
CA GLU A 96 4.65 1.84 37.72
C GLU A 96 5.76 0.90 38.20
N ILE A 97 6.46 0.28 37.25
CA ILE A 97 7.61 -0.60 37.54
C ILE A 97 8.87 -0.08 36.84
N GLU A 98 10.02 -0.56 37.28
CA GLU A 98 11.30 -0.24 36.63
C GLU A 98 11.56 -1.14 35.41
N TRP A 99 12.41 -0.66 34.50
CA TRP A 99 12.71 -1.37 33.25
C TRP A 99 13.27 -2.78 33.46
N GLU A 100 14.06 -3.00 34.52
CA GLU A 100 14.59 -4.33 34.84
C GLU A 100 13.46 -5.34 35.07
N GLU A 101 12.44 -4.99 35.86
CA GLU A 101 11.28 -5.85 36.12
C GLU A 101 10.43 -6.05 34.86
N ALA A 102 10.21 -4.97 34.10
CA ALA A 102 9.43 -5.02 32.87
C ALA A 102 10.06 -5.97 31.84
N LEU A 103 11.38 -5.85 31.63
CA LEU A 103 12.12 -6.69 30.69
C LEU A 103 12.26 -8.12 31.19
N ALA A 104 12.42 -8.35 32.49
CA ALA A 104 12.42 -9.69 33.08
C ALA A 104 11.07 -10.39 32.86
N THR A 105 9.96 -9.68 33.09
CA THR A 105 8.59 -10.19 32.87
C THR A 105 8.37 -10.55 31.41
N ALA A 106 8.67 -9.62 30.48
CA ALA A 106 8.55 -9.89 29.05
C ALA A 106 9.44 -11.07 28.61
N SER A 107 10.68 -11.12 29.10
CA SER A 107 11.62 -12.20 28.75
C SER A 107 11.16 -13.55 29.28
N GLN A 108 10.55 -13.61 30.47
CA GLN A 108 9.99 -14.84 31.02
C GLN A 108 8.89 -15.40 30.10
N TRP A 109 7.90 -14.58 29.72
CA TRP A 109 6.82 -15.00 28.83
C TRP A 109 7.35 -15.41 27.44
N LEU A 110 8.22 -14.58 26.86
CA LEU A 110 8.69 -14.77 25.49
C LEU A 110 9.73 -15.90 25.35
N SER A 111 10.56 -16.16 26.36
CA SER A 111 11.60 -17.21 26.30
C SER A 111 11.00 -18.61 26.25
N HIS A 112 9.92 -18.86 27.02
CA HIS A 112 9.19 -20.12 26.95
C HIS A 112 8.65 -20.36 25.54
N ILE A 113 7.94 -19.37 24.98
CA ILE A 113 7.39 -19.42 23.62
C ILE A 113 8.49 -19.71 22.59
N ARG A 114 9.61 -19.00 22.65
CA ARG A 114 10.74 -19.22 21.74
C ARG A 114 11.28 -20.65 21.83
N ALA A 115 11.36 -21.20 23.05
CA ALA A 115 11.94 -22.51 23.29
C ALA A 115 10.99 -23.68 22.95
N THR A 116 9.67 -23.45 22.87
CA THR A 116 8.67 -24.52 22.68
C THR A 116 7.91 -24.40 21.37
N ASP A 117 7.24 -23.29 21.11
CA ASP A 117 6.49 -23.03 19.88
C ASP A 117 6.43 -21.52 19.58
N PRO A 118 7.37 -20.99 18.77
CA PRO A 118 7.41 -19.57 18.42
C PRO A 118 6.12 -19.02 17.79
N LYS A 119 5.23 -19.88 17.26
CA LYS A 119 3.93 -19.48 16.72
C LYS A 119 2.99 -18.92 17.80
N LYS A 120 3.23 -19.24 19.07
CA LYS A 120 2.40 -18.76 20.20
C LYS A 120 2.60 -17.27 20.51
N LEU A 121 3.59 -16.60 19.91
CA LEU A 121 3.70 -15.14 19.92
C LEU A 121 3.01 -14.55 18.70
N ALA A 122 1.98 -13.72 18.89
CA ALA A 122 1.44 -12.84 17.87
C ALA A 122 2.01 -11.44 18.04
N PHE A 123 2.90 -10.99 17.15
CA PHE A 123 3.53 -9.67 17.22
C PHE A 123 3.07 -8.78 16.07
N PHE A 124 2.18 -7.83 16.34
CA PHE A 124 1.61 -6.97 15.31
C PHE A 124 1.85 -5.50 15.61
N THR A 125 2.11 -4.74 14.54
CA THR A 125 2.55 -3.35 14.64
C THR A 125 1.60 -2.42 13.92
N GLY A 126 1.45 -1.20 14.45
CA GLY A 126 0.67 -0.19 13.79
C GLY A 126 1.50 0.48 12.70
N ARG A 127 1.43 1.80 12.63
CA ARG A 127 2.35 2.57 11.79
C ARG A 127 3.60 2.94 12.61
N ASP A 128 4.42 1.93 12.92
CA ASP A 128 5.69 2.09 13.65
C ASP A 128 6.79 2.80 12.84
N GLN A 129 6.63 2.77 11.51
CA GLN A 129 7.55 3.32 10.52
C GLN A 129 8.95 2.72 10.57
N SER A 130 9.10 1.56 11.20
CA SER A 130 10.33 0.78 11.29
C SER A 130 10.04 -0.70 11.09
N GLN A 131 9.10 -1.01 10.18
CA GLN A 131 8.68 -2.39 9.88
C GLN A 131 9.85 -3.30 9.49
N SER A 132 10.93 -2.75 8.94
CA SER A 132 12.16 -3.49 8.69
C SER A 132 12.81 -4.00 9.98
N LEU A 133 12.82 -3.20 11.05
CA LEU A 133 13.38 -3.58 12.35
C LEU A 133 12.44 -4.51 13.12
N THR A 134 11.15 -4.19 13.19
CA THR A 134 10.18 -5.03 13.92
C THR A 134 9.95 -6.36 13.22
N GLY A 135 9.90 -6.37 11.88
CA GLY A 135 9.86 -7.59 11.09
C GLY A 135 11.14 -8.42 11.22
N TRP A 136 12.32 -7.76 11.22
CA TRP A 136 13.58 -8.45 11.50
C TRP A 136 13.60 -9.06 12.90
N TRP A 137 13.18 -8.33 13.94
CA TRP A 137 13.09 -8.87 15.30
C TRP A 137 12.14 -10.08 15.37
N ALA A 138 10.96 -9.98 14.76
CA ALA A 138 10.00 -11.07 14.68
C ALA A 138 10.61 -12.31 14.00
N GLN A 139 11.38 -12.07 12.93
CA GLN A 139 12.10 -13.12 12.20
C GLN A 139 13.19 -13.74 13.07
N GLN A 140 13.99 -12.95 13.79
CA GLN A 140 15.00 -13.47 14.72
C GLN A 140 14.37 -14.25 15.88
N PHE A 141 13.22 -13.80 16.38
CA PHE A 141 12.44 -14.51 17.39
C PHE A 141 11.93 -15.87 16.89
N GLY A 142 11.62 -15.98 15.60
CA GLY A 142 11.13 -17.20 14.96
C GLY A 142 9.61 -17.25 14.81
N THR A 143 8.87 -16.19 15.16
CA THR A 143 7.41 -16.17 15.01
C THR A 143 7.00 -15.91 13.55
N PRO A 144 6.03 -16.66 13.01
CA PRO A 144 5.46 -16.36 11.69
C PRO A 144 4.33 -15.34 11.78
N ASN A 145 3.88 -15.00 12.99
CA ASN A 145 2.73 -14.16 13.27
C ASN A 145 3.17 -12.72 13.44
N PHE A 146 3.56 -12.13 12.30
CA PHE A 146 3.92 -10.73 12.18
C PHE A 146 3.22 -10.07 11.00
N ALA A 147 2.61 -8.91 11.25
CA ALA A 147 2.14 -8.00 10.23
C ALA A 147 2.06 -6.56 10.79
N ALA A 148 1.93 -5.61 9.87
CA ALA A 148 1.70 -4.21 10.21
C ALA A 148 0.28 -3.76 9.83
N HIS A 149 -0.07 -2.51 10.15
CA HIS A 149 -1.35 -1.85 9.82
C HIS A 149 -1.76 -1.85 8.33
N GLY A 150 -0.90 -2.32 7.41
CA GLY A 150 -1.16 -2.35 5.98
C GLY A 150 -2.48 -3.04 5.61
N GLY A 151 -2.88 -4.03 6.43
CA GLY A 151 -4.14 -4.79 6.45
C GLY A 151 -5.37 -4.05 5.94
N PHE A 152 -5.59 -2.89 6.54
CA PHE A 152 -6.81 -2.09 6.44
C PHE A 152 -6.53 -0.68 5.88
N CYS A 153 -5.31 -0.46 5.38
CA CYS A 153 -4.85 0.82 4.85
C CYS A 153 -4.78 0.79 3.31
N SER A 154 -3.70 1.30 2.72
CA SER A 154 -3.55 1.45 1.27
C SER A 154 -2.80 0.30 0.59
N VAL A 155 -2.37 -0.75 1.31
CA VAL A 155 -1.42 -1.73 0.74
C VAL A 155 -2.01 -2.54 -0.41
N ASN A 156 -3.34 -2.69 -0.51
CA ASN A 156 -3.98 -3.25 -1.69
C ASN A 156 -3.65 -2.49 -2.99
N MET A 157 -3.46 -1.16 -2.94
CA MET A 157 -2.97 -0.41 -4.10
C MET A 157 -1.52 -0.77 -4.43
N ALA A 158 -0.66 -0.93 -3.42
CA ALA A 158 0.74 -1.26 -3.64
C ALA A 158 0.90 -2.69 -4.17
N ALA A 159 0.22 -3.65 -3.55
CA ALA A 159 0.15 -5.04 -4.00
C ALA A 159 -0.44 -5.13 -5.42
N GLY A 160 -1.59 -4.50 -5.66
CA GLY A 160 -2.23 -4.46 -6.97
C GLY A 160 -1.30 -3.94 -8.06
N GLY A 161 -0.53 -2.89 -7.77
CA GLY A 161 0.46 -2.36 -8.70
C GLY A 161 1.70 -3.25 -8.88
N ILE A 162 2.27 -3.79 -7.81
CA ILE A 162 3.43 -4.70 -7.88
C ILE A 162 3.10 -5.96 -8.69
N TYR A 163 1.92 -6.54 -8.51
CA TYR A 163 1.45 -7.69 -9.29
C TYR A 163 1.14 -7.35 -10.76
N THR A 164 0.87 -6.09 -11.08
CA THR A 164 0.38 -5.69 -12.42
C THR A 164 1.49 -5.12 -13.30
N PHE A 165 2.27 -4.17 -12.81
CA PHE A 165 3.30 -3.46 -13.57
C PHE A 165 4.58 -3.23 -12.76
N GLY A 166 4.71 -3.92 -11.61
CA GLY A 166 5.95 -3.98 -10.86
C GLY A 166 6.23 -2.81 -9.94
N GLY A 167 5.25 -1.97 -9.57
CA GLY A 167 5.44 -0.92 -8.56
C GLY A 167 4.14 -0.26 -8.08
N ALA A 168 4.24 0.77 -7.23
CA ALA A 168 3.10 1.39 -6.53
C ALA A 168 3.06 2.93 -6.70
N PHE A 169 1.88 3.53 -6.58
CA PHE A 169 1.63 4.96 -6.87
C PHE A 169 2.36 5.97 -5.96
N TRP A 170 2.52 5.71 -4.66
CA TRP A 170 3.05 6.72 -3.72
C TRP A 170 4.43 6.38 -3.15
N GLU A 171 4.81 5.10 -3.12
CA GLU A 171 6.08 4.67 -2.52
C GLU A 171 7.24 4.72 -3.52
N PHE A 172 6.97 4.44 -4.80
CA PHE A 172 8.01 4.18 -5.78
C PHE A 172 7.85 4.98 -7.07
N GLY A 173 7.01 6.01 -7.08
CA GLY A 173 6.80 6.86 -8.25
C GLY A 173 5.92 8.06 -7.96
N ALA A 174 5.69 8.87 -9.00
CA ALA A 174 4.78 10.00 -8.95
C ALA A 174 4.29 10.38 -10.36
N PRO A 175 3.14 11.07 -10.47
CA PRO A 175 2.76 11.77 -11.69
C PRO A 175 3.85 12.74 -12.16
N ASP A 176 4.04 12.85 -13.47
CA ASP A 176 4.85 13.91 -14.08
C ASP A 176 4.10 15.25 -14.05
N TRP A 177 4.06 15.89 -12.88
CA TRP A 177 3.35 17.15 -12.63
C TRP A 177 3.68 18.26 -13.63
N ALA A 178 4.86 18.22 -14.27
CA ALA A 178 5.30 19.23 -15.22
C ALA A 178 4.71 19.04 -16.62
N LYS A 179 4.33 17.81 -16.99
CA LYS A 179 3.92 17.46 -18.35
C LYS A 179 2.53 16.82 -18.45
N SER A 180 1.94 16.35 -17.35
CA SER A 180 0.58 15.80 -17.40
C SER A 180 -0.41 16.85 -17.92
N GLU A 181 -1.32 16.41 -18.78
CA GLU A 181 -2.38 17.20 -19.42
C GLU A 181 -3.76 16.87 -18.82
N TYR A 182 -3.95 15.63 -18.38
CA TYR A 182 -5.16 15.15 -17.72
C TYR A 182 -4.80 14.34 -16.48
N PHE A 183 -5.33 14.72 -15.32
CA PHE A 183 -5.02 14.07 -14.05
C PHE A 183 -6.28 13.53 -13.39
N MET A 184 -6.25 12.24 -13.03
CA MET A 184 -7.33 11.61 -12.27
C MET A 184 -6.87 11.25 -10.85
N ILE A 185 -7.68 11.59 -9.86
CA ILE A 185 -7.46 11.24 -8.46
C ILE A 185 -8.61 10.39 -7.93
N PHE A 186 -8.31 9.20 -7.39
CA PHE A 186 -9.30 8.21 -6.95
C PHE A 186 -9.21 7.95 -5.44
N GLY A 187 -10.30 8.20 -4.71
CA GLY A 187 -10.44 7.83 -3.29
C GLY A 187 -9.31 8.34 -2.38
N VAL A 188 -8.82 9.55 -2.64
CA VAL A 188 -7.76 10.17 -1.82
C VAL A 188 -8.37 11.21 -0.88
N ALA A 189 -8.17 10.99 0.42
CA ALA A 189 -8.53 11.96 1.46
C ALA A 189 -7.42 13.02 1.62
N GLU A 190 -7.82 14.24 2.00
CA GLU A 190 -6.97 15.45 2.11
C GLU A 190 -5.79 15.35 3.08
N ASP A 191 -5.82 14.39 4.00
CA ASP A 191 -4.86 14.25 5.08
C ASP A 191 -3.84 13.12 4.85
N HIS A 192 -4.07 12.30 3.81
CA HIS A 192 -3.45 11.00 3.59
C HIS A 192 -2.23 11.05 2.64
N ASP A 193 -2.29 11.79 1.52
CA ASP A 193 -1.11 12.25 0.77
C ASP A 193 -1.11 13.78 0.85
N SER A 194 -0.31 14.37 1.75
CA SER A 194 -0.49 15.75 2.21
C SER A 194 0.21 16.79 1.33
N ASN A 195 1.42 17.21 1.67
CA ASN A 195 2.09 18.32 0.98
C ASN A 195 2.55 17.99 -0.46
N PRO A 196 3.09 16.78 -0.76
CA PRO A 196 3.56 16.46 -2.11
C PRO A 196 2.46 16.59 -3.17
N ILE A 197 1.28 16.00 -2.93
CA ILE A 197 0.17 16.09 -3.87
C ILE A 197 -0.39 17.51 -3.96
N LYS A 198 -0.43 18.29 -2.86
CA LYS A 198 -0.87 19.70 -2.88
C LYS A 198 0.01 20.54 -3.81
N ILE A 199 1.33 20.35 -3.75
CA ILE A 199 2.28 21.00 -4.65
C ILE A 199 2.04 20.54 -6.10
N GLY A 200 1.81 19.24 -6.31
CA GLY A 200 1.48 18.68 -7.63
C GLY A 200 0.21 19.27 -8.25
N LEU A 201 -0.89 19.27 -7.49
CA LEU A 201 -2.18 19.84 -7.88
C LEU A 201 -2.06 21.35 -8.14
N SER A 202 -1.29 22.08 -7.34
CA SER A 202 -1.01 23.51 -7.57
C SER A 202 -0.31 23.74 -8.91
N LYS A 203 0.68 22.91 -9.27
CA LYS A 203 1.34 22.99 -10.58
C LYS A 203 0.37 22.73 -11.74
N LEU A 204 -0.47 21.70 -11.63
CA LEU A 204 -1.48 21.40 -12.65
C LEU A 204 -2.48 22.55 -12.81
N LYS A 205 -2.99 23.10 -11.70
CA LYS A 205 -3.90 24.26 -11.71
C LYS A 205 -3.25 25.50 -12.32
N SER A 206 -1.99 25.80 -11.98
CA SER A 206 -1.27 26.94 -12.55
C SER A 206 -1.07 26.83 -14.08
N ARG A 207 -1.09 25.61 -14.61
CA ARG A 207 -0.99 25.29 -16.04
C ARG A 207 -2.37 25.14 -16.71
N GLY A 208 -3.47 25.32 -15.98
CA GLY A 208 -4.83 25.14 -16.47
C GLY A 208 -5.16 23.70 -16.88
N LYS A 209 -4.50 22.70 -16.26
CA LYS A 209 -4.70 21.28 -16.61
C LYS A 209 -5.86 20.68 -15.83
N LYS A 210 -6.63 19.81 -16.50
CA LYS A 210 -7.86 19.25 -15.95
C LYS A 210 -7.55 18.23 -14.86
N ILE A 211 -8.18 18.41 -13.70
CA ILE A 211 -8.15 17.50 -12.56
C ILE A 211 -9.56 16.92 -12.35
N VAL A 212 -9.68 15.59 -12.45
CA VAL A 212 -10.92 14.86 -12.18
C VAL A 212 -10.77 14.05 -10.90
N ALA A 213 -11.65 14.30 -9.93
CA ALA A 213 -11.62 13.66 -8.63
C ALA A 213 -12.80 12.70 -8.46
N VAL A 214 -12.50 11.41 -8.29
CA VAL A 214 -13.48 10.34 -8.12
C VAL A 214 -13.54 9.98 -6.63
N ASN A 215 -14.64 10.37 -5.99
CA ASN A 215 -14.81 10.24 -4.55
C ASN A 215 -16.30 10.40 -4.18
N PRO A 216 -16.86 9.63 -3.23
CA PRO A 216 -18.22 9.86 -2.73
C PRO A 216 -18.41 11.21 -2.04
N VAL A 217 -17.34 11.86 -1.56
CA VAL A 217 -17.40 13.12 -0.82
C VAL A 217 -16.61 14.23 -1.52
N ARG A 218 -17.19 15.44 -1.57
CA ARG A 218 -16.56 16.63 -2.15
C ARG A 218 -15.83 17.51 -1.12
N SER A 219 -14.92 16.93 -0.35
CA SER A 219 -14.02 17.67 0.56
C SER A 219 -12.59 17.72 0.00
N GLY A 220 -11.74 18.56 0.57
CA GLY A 220 -10.29 18.47 0.34
C GLY A 220 -9.86 18.67 -1.12
N TYR A 221 -9.14 17.70 -1.68
CA TYR A 221 -8.70 17.72 -3.08
C TYR A 221 -9.87 17.68 -4.07
N ASN A 222 -10.96 17.03 -3.69
CA ASN A 222 -12.16 16.91 -4.51
C ASN A 222 -12.88 18.26 -4.65
N ALA A 223 -12.75 19.15 -3.65
CA ALA A 223 -13.36 20.48 -3.68
C ALA A 223 -12.67 21.44 -4.68
N ILE A 224 -11.37 21.25 -4.92
CA ILE A 224 -10.60 22.06 -5.87
C ILE A 224 -10.51 21.45 -7.27
N ALA A 225 -10.96 20.20 -7.46
CA ALA A 225 -10.95 19.54 -8.77
C ALA A 225 -11.81 20.30 -9.79
N ASP A 226 -11.43 20.25 -11.07
CA ASP A 226 -12.23 20.83 -12.16
C ASP A 226 -13.52 20.04 -12.36
N GLU A 227 -13.48 18.75 -12.07
CA GLU A 227 -14.64 17.88 -12.05
C GLU A 227 -14.59 16.97 -10.82
N TRP A 228 -15.71 16.90 -10.09
CA TRP A 228 -15.92 15.92 -9.04
C TRP A 228 -16.92 14.86 -9.53
N VAL A 229 -16.52 13.60 -9.44
CA VAL A 229 -17.30 12.42 -9.83
C VAL A 229 -17.79 11.76 -8.54
N ALA A 230 -19.07 11.97 -8.23
CA ALA A 230 -19.74 11.51 -7.01
C ALA A 230 -20.13 10.02 -7.10
N ILE A 231 -19.13 9.16 -6.97
CA ILE A 231 -19.30 7.71 -7.16
C ILE A 231 -19.94 7.03 -5.95
N THR A 232 -20.77 6.00 -6.19
CA THR A 232 -21.24 5.10 -5.14
C THR A 232 -20.05 4.35 -4.50
N PRO A 233 -19.88 4.38 -3.16
CA PRO A 233 -18.76 3.72 -2.49
C PRO A 233 -18.58 2.25 -2.88
N GLY A 234 -17.34 1.85 -3.20
CA GLY A 234 -16.99 0.47 -3.56
C GLY A 234 -17.26 0.08 -5.02
N THR A 235 -17.69 1.03 -5.87
CA THR A 235 -18.02 0.78 -7.29
C THR A 235 -17.00 1.35 -8.28
N ASP A 236 -15.88 1.91 -7.80
CA ASP A 236 -14.81 2.51 -8.59
C ASP A 236 -14.23 1.56 -9.65
N GLY A 237 -14.04 0.29 -9.28
CA GLY A 237 -13.55 -0.73 -10.23
C GLY A 237 -14.49 -0.91 -11.42
N LEU A 238 -15.81 -0.85 -11.18
CA LEU A 238 -16.81 -0.96 -12.25
C LEU A 238 -16.80 0.27 -13.17
N PHE A 239 -16.70 1.47 -12.59
CA PHE A 239 -16.53 2.71 -13.36
C PHE A 239 -15.28 2.65 -14.25
N VAL A 240 -14.14 2.24 -13.70
CA VAL A 240 -12.88 2.12 -14.45
C VAL A 240 -12.97 1.08 -15.56
N LEU A 241 -13.60 -0.08 -15.31
CA LEU A 241 -13.83 -1.08 -16.35
C LEU A 241 -14.77 -0.59 -17.45
N SER A 242 -15.72 0.29 -17.13
CA SER A 242 -16.58 0.95 -18.13
C SER A 242 -15.83 1.99 -18.97
N LEU A 243 -14.87 2.73 -18.37
CA LEU A 243 -13.94 3.56 -19.16
C LEU A 243 -13.11 2.70 -20.13
N ILE A 244 -12.64 1.54 -19.67
CA ILE A 244 -11.91 0.58 -20.51
C ILE A 244 -12.80 0.06 -21.64
N HIS A 245 -14.06 -0.27 -21.37
CA HIS A 245 -15.04 -0.67 -22.37
C HIS A 245 -15.13 0.37 -23.51
N GLU A 246 -15.34 1.65 -23.16
CA GLU A 246 -15.44 2.74 -24.13
C GLU A 246 -14.14 2.92 -24.94
N LEU A 247 -12.97 2.83 -24.29
CA LEU A 247 -11.67 2.92 -24.98
C LEU A 247 -11.46 1.76 -25.98
N LEU A 248 -11.83 0.53 -25.59
CA LEU A 248 -11.74 -0.65 -26.47
C LEU A 248 -12.69 -0.52 -27.66
N ARG A 249 -13.93 -0.08 -27.43
CA ARG A 249 -14.95 0.16 -28.46
C ARG A 249 -14.51 1.23 -29.46
N ALA A 250 -13.85 2.29 -28.98
CA ALA A 250 -13.32 3.37 -29.81
C ALA A 250 -11.97 3.03 -30.48
N GLY A 251 -11.34 1.90 -30.15
CA GLY A 251 -10.00 1.57 -30.61
C GLY A 251 -8.91 2.52 -30.10
N LYS A 252 -9.16 3.21 -28.98
CA LYS A 252 -8.25 4.19 -28.36
C LYS A 252 -7.44 3.54 -27.26
N VAL A 253 -6.55 2.62 -27.66
CA VAL A 253 -5.59 1.93 -26.78
C VAL A 253 -4.21 1.89 -27.44
N ASP A 254 -3.13 1.95 -26.65
CA ASP A 254 -1.76 1.98 -27.17
C ASP A 254 -1.25 0.57 -27.52
N LEU A 255 -1.61 0.08 -28.71
CA LEU A 255 -1.26 -1.27 -29.15
C LEU A 255 0.26 -1.51 -29.23
N ASP A 256 1.03 -0.48 -29.62
CA ASP A 256 2.49 -0.59 -29.74
C ASP A 256 3.14 -0.76 -28.36
N TYR A 257 2.73 0.04 -27.37
CA TYR A 257 3.13 -0.11 -25.98
C TYR A 257 2.75 -1.50 -25.44
N LEU A 258 1.51 -1.94 -25.67
CA LEU A 258 1.02 -3.23 -25.18
C LEU A 258 1.83 -4.41 -25.74
N ILE A 259 2.15 -4.41 -27.03
CA ILE A 259 2.95 -5.48 -27.68
C ILE A 259 4.38 -5.51 -27.10
N ARG A 260 4.99 -4.35 -26.87
CA ARG A 260 6.41 -4.25 -26.52
C ARG A 260 6.71 -4.44 -25.03
N TYR A 261 5.83 -3.96 -24.15
CA TYR A 261 6.18 -3.79 -22.73
C TYR A 261 5.25 -4.55 -21.77
N THR A 262 4.30 -5.32 -22.29
CA THR A 262 3.34 -6.06 -21.45
C THR A 262 3.23 -7.53 -21.87
N ASN A 263 2.46 -8.30 -21.10
CA ASN A 263 2.08 -9.67 -21.44
C ASN A 263 0.85 -9.75 -22.37
N ALA A 264 0.35 -8.64 -22.89
CA ALA A 264 -0.77 -8.59 -23.83
C ALA A 264 -0.68 -9.62 -24.99
N PRO A 265 0.49 -9.87 -25.62
CA PRO A 265 0.59 -10.88 -26.68
C PRO A 265 0.81 -12.32 -26.19
N TRP A 266 1.07 -12.53 -24.90
CA TRP A 266 1.35 -13.88 -24.37
C TRP A 266 0.12 -14.76 -24.51
N LEU A 267 0.35 -16.03 -24.84
CA LEU A 267 -0.70 -17.02 -24.99
C LEU A 267 -1.14 -17.56 -23.64
N VAL A 268 -2.46 -17.59 -23.40
CA VAL A 268 -3.11 -18.24 -22.28
C VAL A 268 -3.73 -19.55 -22.76
N ILE A 269 -3.49 -20.64 -22.03
CA ILE A 269 -3.99 -21.97 -22.36
C ILE A 269 -5.47 -22.07 -22.02
N ASP A 270 -6.28 -22.41 -23.02
CA ASP A 270 -7.70 -22.73 -22.91
C ASP A 270 -7.87 -24.26 -22.91
N ASN A 271 -7.75 -24.85 -21.72
CA ASN A 271 -7.89 -26.30 -21.49
C ASN A 271 -8.83 -26.63 -20.32
N PRO A 272 -10.15 -26.38 -20.43
CA PRO A 272 -11.08 -26.54 -19.31
C PRO A 272 -10.96 -27.91 -18.62
N GLY A 273 -10.85 -27.91 -17.29
CA GLY A 273 -10.64 -29.12 -16.47
C GLY A 273 -9.19 -29.63 -16.42
N GLY A 274 -8.29 -29.10 -17.26
CA GLY A 274 -6.86 -29.34 -17.18
C GLY A 274 -6.16 -28.47 -16.13
N ALA A 275 -5.10 -29.00 -15.52
CA ALA A 275 -4.32 -28.30 -14.49
C ALA A 275 -3.60 -27.03 -15.00
N ASP A 276 -3.49 -26.87 -16.31
CA ASP A 276 -2.84 -25.76 -16.98
C ASP A 276 -3.81 -24.74 -17.59
N HIS A 277 -5.12 -24.92 -17.39
CA HIS A 277 -6.13 -23.96 -17.81
C HIS A 277 -5.84 -22.58 -17.20
N GLY A 278 -5.87 -21.54 -18.02
CA GLY A 278 -5.61 -20.16 -17.58
C GLY A 278 -4.14 -19.84 -17.31
N LEU A 279 -3.21 -20.80 -17.47
CA LEU A 279 -1.77 -20.53 -17.36
C LEU A 279 -1.21 -19.99 -18.67
N PHE A 280 -0.09 -19.26 -18.57
CA PHE A 280 0.66 -18.85 -19.76
C PHE A 280 1.31 -20.04 -20.44
N ALA A 281 1.12 -20.15 -21.75
CA ALA A 281 1.84 -21.11 -22.56
C ALA A 281 3.32 -20.74 -22.64
N ARG A 282 4.19 -21.70 -22.36
CA ARG A 282 5.64 -21.53 -22.35
C ARG A 282 6.32 -22.61 -23.20
N ASP A 283 7.47 -22.26 -23.76
CA ASP A 283 8.34 -23.25 -24.40
C ASP A 283 9.15 -24.06 -23.38
N LYS A 284 10.02 -24.95 -23.86
CA LYS A 284 10.88 -25.79 -22.99
C LYS A 284 11.90 -24.99 -22.17
N SER A 285 12.21 -23.76 -22.55
CA SER A 285 13.10 -22.86 -21.82
C SER A 285 12.36 -22.01 -20.77
N GLY A 286 11.01 -22.07 -20.75
CA GLY A 286 10.17 -21.26 -19.90
C GLY A 286 9.80 -19.90 -20.52
N ALA A 287 10.24 -19.60 -21.74
CA ALA A 287 9.86 -18.37 -22.43
C ALA A 287 8.37 -18.39 -22.80
N ALA A 288 7.67 -17.28 -22.60
CA ALA A 288 6.26 -17.16 -22.96
C ALA A 288 6.09 -17.27 -24.49
N LEU A 289 5.06 -18.01 -24.91
CA LEU A 289 4.72 -18.17 -26.31
C LEU A 289 3.77 -17.08 -26.78
N VAL A 290 3.92 -16.67 -28.04
CA VAL A 290 3.06 -15.72 -28.76
C VAL A 290 2.70 -16.27 -30.13
N ILE A 291 1.70 -15.69 -30.80
CA ILE A 291 1.46 -15.90 -32.24
C ILE A 291 2.32 -14.91 -33.02
N ASP A 292 3.18 -15.39 -33.90
CA ASP A 292 3.94 -14.52 -34.80
C ASP A 292 3.09 -14.09 -35.98
N ARG A 293 2.89 -12.78 -36.16
CA ARG A 293 2.13 -12.19 -37.25
C ARG A 293 2.70 -12.54 -38.63
N GLY A 294 3.99 -12.83 -38.74
CA GLY A 294 4.63 -13.14 -40.02
C GLY A 294 4.19 -14.48 -40.64
N ASN A 295 3.85 -15.47 -39.82
CA ASN A 295 3.57 -16.84 -40.28
C ASN A 295 2.38 -17.51 -39.57
N GLY A 296 1.77 -16.87 -38.58
CA GLY A 296 0.64 -17.38 -37.80
C GLY A 296 0.98 -18.53 -36.84
N ARG A 297 2.26 -18.87 -36.66
CA ARG A 297 2.71 -19.97 -35.80
C ARG A 297 3.11 -19.45 -34.41
N THR A 298 3.25 -20.37 -33.47
CA THR A 298 3.79 -20.02 -32.16
C THR A 298 5.29 -19.74 -32.23
N ALA A 299 5.73 -18.73 -31.49
CA ALA A 299 7.13 -18.42 -31.29
C ALA A 299 7.37 -17.95 -29.86
N ALA A 300 8.61 -18.04 -29.38
CA ALA A 300 8.99 -17.44 -28.10
C ALA A 300 8.96 -15.91 -28.21
N TYR A 301 8.39 -15.23 -27.20
CA TYR A 301 8.23 -13.77 -27.18
C TYR A 301 9.54 -12.99 -27.37
N ASN A 302 10.65 -13.54 -26.85
CA ASN A 302 11.99 -12.94 -26.89
C ASN A 302 12.82 -13.38 -28.10
N ALA A 303 12.27 -14.19 -29.02
CA ALA A 303 13.02 -14.61 -30.20
C ALA A 303 13.20 -13.44 -31.20
N LYS A 304 14.38 -13.36 -31.81
CA LYS A 304 14.76 -12.29 -32.73
C LYS A 304 13.82 -12.25 -33.94
N GLY A 305 13.26 -11.08 -34.23
CA GLY A 305 12.43 -10.84 -35.41
C GLY A 305 10.96 -11.25 -35.26
N VAL A 306 10.54 -11.81 -34.12
CA VAL A 306 9.14 -12.15 -33.85
C VAL A 306 8.30 -10.88 -33.74
N LYS A 307 7.15 -10.86 -34.43
CA LYS A 307 6.18 -9.75 -34.37
C LYS A 307 4.88 -10.27 -33.75
N PRO A 308 4.67 -10.11 -32.44
CA PRO A 308 3.54 -10.72 -31.76
C PRO A 308 2.19 -10.20 -32.28
N HIS A 309 1.22 -11.09 -32.41
CA HIS A 309 -0.17 -10.77 -32.74
C HIS A 309 -1.03 -10.77 -31.47
N LEU A 310 -1.89 -9.76 -31.31
CA LEU A 310 -2.78 -9.61 -30.15
C LEU A 310 -4.14 -10.33 -30.27
N ARG A 311 -4.35 -11.09 -31.36
CA ARG A 311 -5.60 -11.78 -31.70
C ARG A 311 -5.27 -13.07 -32.43
N GLY A 312 -6.11 -14.07 -32.25
CA GLY A 312 -6.04 -15.38 -32.87
C GLY A 312 -6.19 -16.50 -31.85
N GLU A 313 -6.47 -17.68 -32.38
CA GLU A 313 -6.41 -18.94 -31.63
C GLU A 313 -5.37 -19.82 -32.29
N VAL A 314 -4.56 -20.50 -31.47
CA VAL A 314 -3.58 -21.47 -31.94
C VAL A 314 -3.66 -22.75 -31.13
N THR A 315 -3.36 -23.87 -31.76
CA THR A 315 -3.24 -25.17 -31.10
C THR A 315 -1.79 -25.38 -30.68
N ILE A 316 -1.57 -25.63 -29.39
CA ILE A 316 -0.28 -25.95 -28.80
C ILE A 316 -0.23 -27.43 -28.43
N GLY A 317 0.85 -28.12 -28.80
CA GLY A 317 0.99 -29.57 -28.60
C GLY A 317 0.53 -30.39 -29.80
N ARG A 318 0.47 -31.72 -29.63
CA ARG A 318 0.08 -32.66 -30.68
C ARG A 318 -0.81 -33.79 -30.12
N GLY A 319 -1.68 -34.34 -30.96
CA GLY A 319 -2.56 -35.45 -30.60
C GLY A 319 -3.41 -35.12 -29.37
N LYS A 320 -3.49 -36.04 -28.41
CA LYS A 320 -4.29 -35.88 -27.17
C LYS A 320 -3.80 -34.78 -26.23
N SER A 321 -2.60 -34.23 -26.44
CA SER A 321 -2.05 -33.11 -25.65
C SER A 321 -2.30 -31.73 -26.29
N ALA A 322 -3.00 -31.71 -27.43
CA ALA A 322 -3.33 -30.49 -28.15
C ALA A 322 -4.29 -29.63 -27.32
N ARG A 323 -3.89 -28.39 -27.04
CA ARG A 323 -4.65 -27.41 -26.27
C ARG A 323 -4.81 -26.15 -27.08
N LYS A 324 -5.96 -25.48 -26.94
CA LYS A 324 -6.16 -24.16 -27.55
C LYS A 324 -5.46 -23.11 -26.71
N ALA A 325 -5.02 -22.04 -27.34
CA ALA A 325 -4.49 -20.88 -26.63
C ALA A 325 -4.79 -19.59 -27.39
N ARG A 326 -4.99 -18.50 -26.64
CA ARG A 326 -5.28 -17.17 -27.18
C ARG A 326 -4.43 -16.09 -26.49
N PRO A 327 -4.10 -14.98 -27.17
CA PRO A 327 -3.41 -13.87 -26.54
C PRO A 327 -4.18 -13.28 -25.34
N VAL A 328 -3.47 -12.84 -24.30
CA VAL A 328 -4.06 -12.14 -23.14
C VAL A 328 -4.96 -10.99 -23.57
N PHE A 329 -4.51 -10.18 -24.52
CA PHE A 329 -5.28 -9.03 -25.01
C PHE A 329 -6.61 -9.43 -25.63
N GLU A 330 -6.68 -10.55 -26.35
CA GLU A 330 -7.94 -11.02 -26.92
C GLU A 330 -8.93 -11.44 -25.83
N LEU A 331 -8.47 -12.13 -24.79
CA LEU A 331 -9.31 -12.50 -23.64
C LEU A 331 -9.81 -11.25 -22.91
N LEU A 332 -8.92 -10.28 -22.69
CA LEU A 332 -9.23 -9.01 -22.06
C LEU A 332 -10.26 -8.21 -22.87
N ALA A 333 -10.04 -8.08 -24.18
CA ALA A 333 -10.93 -7.34 -25.07
C ALA A 333 -12.30 -8.01 -25.15
N ARG A 334 -12.37 -9.35 -25.23
CA ARG A 334 -13.64 -10.10 -25.19
C ARG A 334 -14.40 -9.88 -23.88
N GLN A 335 -13.70 -9.89 -22.75
CA GLN A 335 -14.31 -9.70 -21.44
C GLN A 335 -14.86 -8.28 -21.27
N TYR A 336 -14.04 -7.26 -21.55
CA TYR A 336 -14.38 -5.88 -21.19
C TYR A 336 -15.02 -5.06 -22.31
N ALA A 337 -15.04 -5.55 -23.56
CA ALA A 337 -15.92 -5.00 -24.60
C ALA A 337 -17.36 -5.52 -24.50
N ASP A 338 -17.65 -6.41 -23.55
CA ASP A 338 -19.00 -6.90 -23.26
C ASP A 338 -19.92 -5.76 -22.80
N GLU A 339 -21.19 -5.81 -23.21
CA GLU A 339 -22.22 -4.81 -22.88
C GLU A 339 -22.50 -4.72 -21.37
N ALA A 340 -22.15 -5.73 -20.58
CA ALA A 340 -22.21 -5.66 -19.11
C ALA A 340 -21.33 -4.55 -18.51
N TYR A 341 -20.34 -4.04 -19.27
CA TYR A 341 -19.49 -2.92 -18.90
C TYR A 341 -19.85 -1.62 -19.63
N ALA A 342 -20.87 -1.61 -20.48
CA ALA A 342 -21.35 -0.40 -21.14
C ALA A 342 -21.80 0.64 -20.08
N PRO A 343 -21.64 1.94 -20.36
CA PRO A 343 -22.07 3.01 -19.45
C PRO A 343 -23.51 2.87 -18.94
N GLU A 344 -24.45 2.41 -19.78
CA GLU A 344 -25.84 2.13 -19.41
C GLU A 344 -25.96 1.02 -18.37
N ALA A 345 -25.20 -0.06 -18.53
CA ALA A 345 -25.27 -1.23 -17.66
C ALA A 345 -24.71 -0.97 -16.25
N VAL A 346 -23.80 0.01 -16.12
CA VAL A 346 -23.12 0.32 -14.85
C VAL A 346 -23.65 1.56 -14.14
N SER A 347 -24.43 2.40 -14.83
CA SER A 347 -24.91 3.70 -14.33
C SER A 347 -25.58 3.61 -12.97
N ASP A 348 -26.59 2.74 -12.83
CA ASP A 348 -27.36 2.64 -11.58
C ASP A 348 -26.51 2.22 -10.38
N ARG A 349 -25.53 1.33 -10.61
CA ARG A 349 -24.64 0.83 -9.55
C ARG A 349 -23.61 1.89 -9.17
N THR A 350 -23.02 2.54 -10.16
CA THR A 350 -21.97 3.56 -9.94
C THR A 350 -22.53 4.90 -9.47
N GLY A 351 -23.83 5.16 -9.70
CA GLY A 351 -24.46 6.46 -9.49
C GLY A 351 -24.08 7.50 -10.54
N LEU A 352 -23.42 7.10 -11.64
CA LEU A 352 -22.87 8.00 -12.65
C LEU A 352 -23.69 7.95 -13.94
N PRO A 353 -24.14 9.10 -14.50
CA PRO A 353 -24.83 9.12 -15.77
C PRO A 353 -23.99 8.51 -16.91
N PRO A 354 -24.58 7.70 -17.82
CA PRO A 354 -23.85 7.07 -18.92
C PRO A 354 -23.06 8.08 -19.78
N ALA A 355 -23.66 9.24 -20.04
CA ALA A 355 -23.03 10.33 -20.79
C ALA A 355 -21.77 10.89 -20.10
N GLN A 356 -21.73 10.91 -18.76
CA GLN A 356 -20.55 11.35 -18.01
C GLN A 356 -19.40 10.35 -18.17
N ILE A 357 -19.69 9.05 -18.07
CA ILE A 357 -18.69 7.98 -18.23
C ILE A 357 -18.07 8.04 -19.63
N ARG A 358 -18.90 8.12 -20.69
CA ARG A 358 -18.42 8.26 -22.08
C ARG A 358 -17.55 9.49 -22.28
N ARG A 359 -17.98 10.63 -21.75
CA ARG A 359 -17.22 11.88 -21.88
C ARG A 359 -15.85 11.74 -21.22
N ILE A 360 -15.77 11.19 -20.01
CA ILE A 360 -14.49 11.00 -19.32
C ILE A 360 -13.60 10.04 -20.12
N ALA A 361 -14.14 8.95 -20.67
CA ALA A 361 -13.37 8.03 -21.52
C ALA A 361 -12.85 8.72 -22.79
N ALA A 362 -13.67 9.54 -23.45
CA ALA A 362 -13.28 10.31 -24.63
C ALA A 362 -12.21 11.36 -24.31
N GLU A 363 -12.32 12.07 -23.18
CA GLU A 363 -11.32 13.04 -22.74
C GLU A 363 -9.97 12.38 -22.39
N LEU A 364 -10.01 11.19 -21.77
CA LEU A 364 -8.80 10.39 -21.53
C LEU A 364 -8.14 9.97 -22.85
N ALA A 365 -8.92 9.52 -23.83
CA ALA A 365 -8.42 9.17 -25.15
C ALA A 365 -7.82 10.38 -25.88
N GLU A 366 -8.50 11.52 -25.86
CA GLU A 366 -8.00 12.77 -26.46
C GLU A 366 -6.67 13.18 -25.83
N ALA A 367 -6.60 13.22 -24.49
CA ALA A 367 -5.39 13.59 -23.78
C ALA A 367 -4.23 12.62 -24.06
N ALA A 368 -4.48 11.32 -24.12
CA ALA A 368 -3.43 10.32 -24.35
C ALA A 368 -2.93 10.33 -25.81
N PHE A 369 -3.84 10.38 -26.79
CA PHE A 369 -3.51 10.09 -28.19
C PHE A 369 -3.44 11.33 -29.09
N GLU A 370 -4.21 12.38 -28.81
CA GLU A 370 -4.22 13.60 -29.65
C GLU A 370 -3.30 14.70 -29.09
N ARG A 371 -2.91 14.61 -27.82
CA ARG A 371 -1.97 15.52 -27.15
C ARG A 371 -0.66 14.83 -26.79
N GLU A 372 -0.24 13.87 -27.60
CA GLU A 372 1.01 13.12 -27.44
C GLU A 372 2.21 14.06 -27.19
N ILE A 373 3.06 13.71 -26.23
CA ILE A 373 4.31 14.41 -25.98
C ILE A 373 5.42 13.69 -26.72
N VAL A 374 6.14 14.40 -27.59
CA VAL A 374 7.34 13.89 -28.25
C VAL A 374 8.56 14.55 -27.63
N ILE A 375 9.52 13.75 -27.17
CA ILE A 375 10.85 14.21 -26.76
C ILE A 375 11.87 13.63 -27.74
N ASP A 376 12.62 14.51 -28.41
CA ASP A 376 13.69 14.15 -29.35
C ASP A 376 14.95 13.66 -28.62
N GLN A 377 14.78 12.59 -27.85
CA GLN A 377 15.83 11.92 -27.09
C GLN A 377 15.88 10.46 -27.54
N PRO A 378 16.91 10.06 -28.32
CA PRO A 378 17.11 8.67 -28.67
C PRO A 378 17.33 7.81 -27.43
N TRP A 379 16.78 6.60 -27.44
CA TRP A 379 16.90 5.63 -26.37
C TRP A 379 16.87 4.20 -26.89
N THR A 380 17.30 3.25 -26.06
CA THR A 380 17.25 1.82 -26.36
C THR A 380 16.41 1.13 -25.31
N ASP A 381 15.45 0.32 -25.75
CA ASP A 381 14.55 -0.36 -24.84
C ASP A 381 15.10 -1.69 -24.31
N LEU A 382 14.30 -2.36 -23.47
CA LEU A 382 14.66 -3.63 -22.84
C LEU A 382 14.91 -4.79 -23.82
N LYS A 383 14.49 -4.66 -25.08
CA LYS A 383 14.74 -5.65 -26.15
C LYS A 383 15.96 -5.30 -27.00
N GLY A 384 16.63 -4.18 -26.69
CA GLY A 384 17.75 -3.67 -27.48
C GLY A 384 17.30 -2.93 -28.74
N GLU A 385 16.01 -2.62 -28.89
CA GLU A 385 15.52 -1.84 -30.02
C GLU A 385 15.85 -0.35 -29.82
N ARG A 386 16.44 0.28 -30.84
CA ARG A 386 16.72 1.71 -30.83
C ARG A 386 15.49 2.49 -31.28
N HIS A 387 15.17 3.53 -30.52
CA HIS A 387 14.10 4.48 -30.78
C HIS A 387 14.72 5.87 -30.91
N ASP A 388 14.33 6.63 -31.93
CA ASP A 388 14.89 7.98 -32.16
C ASP A 388 14.27 9.05 -31.26
N ARG A 389 13.07 8.78 -30.74
CA ARG A 389 12.27 9.70 -29.93
C ARG A 389 11.52 8.96 -28.84
N MET A 390 11.20 9.66 -27.76
CA MET A 390 10.38 9.16 -26.65
C MET A 390 8.98 9.73 -26.77
N ILE A 391 8.00 8.82 -26.73
CA ILE A 391 6.59 9.13 -26.84
C ILE A 391 5.96 9.12 -25.45
N GLY A 392 5.22 10.17 -25.12
CA GLY A 392 4.51 10.35 -23.86
C GLY A 392 3.00 10.40 -24.05
N ARG A 393 2.30 9.75 -23.13
CA ARG A 393 0.84 9.73 -23.03
C ARG A 393 0.48 10.55 -21.79
N PRO A 394 0.14 11.85 -21.90
CA PRO A 394 0.14 12.77 -20.76
C PRO A 394 -1.11 12.68 -19.87
N VAL A 395 -1.50 11.44 -19.53
CA VAL A 395 -2.53 11.11 -18.57
C VAL A 395 -1.88 10.52 -17.34
N ALA A 396 -2.11 11.11 -16.17
CA ALA A 396 -1.56 10.59 -14.93
C ALA A 396 -2.67 10.33 -13.90
N PHE A 397 -2.40 9.35 -13.04
CA PHE A 397 -3.34 8.88 -12.04
C PHE A 397 -2.70 8.96 -10.67
N HIS A 398 -3.53 9.16 -9.65
CA HIS A 398 -3.15 8.95 -8.27
C HIS A 398 -4.32 8.35 -7.51
N ALA A 399 -4.05 7.37 -6.66
CA ALA A 399 -5.08 6.70 -5.88
C ALA A 399 -4.55 6.19 -4.55
N MET A 400 -5.43 6.08 -3.56
CA MET A 400 -5.04 5.78 -2.19
C MET A 400 -6.13 5.00 -1.43
N ARG A 401 -6.16 5.12 -0.09
CA ARG A 401 -6.93 4.28 0.83
C ARG A 401 -8.41 4.12 0.48
N GLY A 402 -9.07 5.17 -0.02
CA GLY A 402 -10.51 5.19 -0.23
C GLY A 402 -10.99 4.09 -1.17
N ILE A 403 -10.21 3.74 -2.20
CA ILE A 403 -10.58 2.67 -3.14
C ILE A 403 -10.00 1.30 -2.78
N SER A 404 -9.04 1.24 -1.86
CA SER A 404 -8.25 0.03 -1.57
C SER A 404 -8.66 -0.69 -0.31
N ALA A 405 -9.37 0.01 0.60
CA ALA A 405 -9.83 -0.53 1.88
C ALA A 405 -11.17 -1.29 1.79
N HIS A 406 -11.61 -1.63 0.58
CA HIS A 406 -12.76 -2.51 0.32
C HIS A 406 -12.31 -3.97 0.12
N SER A 407 -13.22 -4.92 0.28
CA SER A 407 -12.96 -6.35 0.02
C SER A 407 -12.54 -6.62 -1.44
N ASN A 408 -13.05 -5.85 -2.39
CA ASN A 408 -12.64 -5.88 -3.80
C ASN A 408 -11.48 -4.91 -4.12
N GLY A 409 -10.92 -4.23 -3.11
CA GLY A 409 -9.95 -3.15 -3.27
C GLY A 409 -8.77 -3.55 -4.14
N PHE A 410 -8.17 -4.72 -3.90
CA PHE A 410 -7.07 -5.25 -4.72
C PHE A 410 -7.40 -5.27 -6.23
N GLN A 411 -8.59 -5.73 -6.62
CA GLN A 411 -8.98 -5.79 -8.03
C GLN A 411 -9.32 -4.40 -8.59
N THR A 412 -9.93 -3.51 -7.79
CA THR A 412 -10.13 -2.11 -8.17
C THR A 412 -8.81 -1.41 -8.47
N CYS A 413 -7.78 -1.63 -7.63
CA CYS A 413 -6.43 -1.12 -7.86
C CYS A 413 -5.86 -1.64 -9.20
N ARG A 414 -5.99 -2.95 -9.45
CA ARG A 414 -5.55 -3.56 -10.71
C ARG A 414 -6.28 -2.99 -11.93
N ALA A 415 -7.59 -2.71 -11.83
CA ALA A 415 -8.35 -2.10 -12.92
C ALA A 415 -7.83 -0.70 -13.27
N ILE A 416 -7.48 0.12 -12.27
CA ILE A 416 -6.88 1.46 -12.50
C ILE A 416 -5.50 1.34 -13.16
N HIS A 417 -4.70 0.38 -12.74
CA HIS A 417 -3.42 0.12 -13.39
C HIS A 417 -3.58 -0.41 -14.81
N LEU A 418 -4.59 -1.25 -15.06
CA LEU A 418 -4.93 -1.72 -16.38
C LEU A 418 -5.35 -0.55 -17.30
N LEU A 419 -6.15 0.41 -16.81
CA LEU A 419 -6.51 1.60 -17.57
C LEU A 419 -5.27 2.40 -18.01
N GLN A 420 -4.32 2.62 -17.10
CA GLN A 420 -3.05 3.29 -17.44
C GLN A 420 -2.23 2.52 -18.48
N ILE A 421 -2.16 1.19 -18.34
CA ILE A 421 -1.47 0.30 -19.26
C ILE A 421 -2.09 0.40 -20.67
N LEU A 422 -3.42 0.39 -20.77
CA LEU A 422 -4.13 0.51 -22.05
C LEU A 422 -3.93 1.89 -22.70
N LEU A 423 -3.79 2.94 -21.89
CA LEU A 423 -3.46 4.28 -22.37
C LEU A 423 -1.97 4.45 -22.72
N GLY A 424 -1.10 3.50 -22.36
CA GLY A 424 0.36 3.63 -22.51
C GLY A 424 0.98 4.68 -21.57
N SER A 425 0.32 5.01 -20.47
CA SER A 425 0.64 6.17 -19.63
C SER A 425 1.54 5.86 -18.42
N ILE A 426 2.26 4.75 -18.47
CA ILE A 426 3.21 4.31 -17.44
C ILE A 426 4.64 4.55 -17.94
N ASP A 427 5.47 5.08 -17.04
CA ASP A 427 6.90 5.39 -17.21
C ASP A 427 7.23 6.19 -18.47
N CYS A 428 6.34 7.11 -18.84
CA CYS A 428 6.47 7.98 -20.01
C CYS A 428 6.28 9.46 -19.66
N PRO A 429 6.73 10.39 -20.53
CA PRO A 429 6.51 11.83 -20.31
C PRO A 429 5.04 12.19 -20.12
N GLY A 430 4.74 12.95 -19.07
CA GLY A 430 3.37 13.36 -18.73
C GLY A 430 2.50 12.27 -18.07
N GLY A 431 2.96 11.02 -18.03
CA GLY A 431 2.30 9.90 -17.36
C GLY A 431 2.71 9.74 -15.89
N PHE A 432 2.49 8.54 -15.35
CA PHE A 432 3.02 8.13 -14.05
C PHE A 432 4.47 7.63 -14.20
N ARG A 433 5.40 8.08 -13.36
CA ARG A 433 6.82 7.75 -13.50
C ARG A 433 7.38 7.07 -12.27
N PHE A 434 8.19 6.05 -12.48
CA PHE A 434 8.83 5.33 -11.40
C PHE A 434 10.14 5.99 -10.95
N LYS A 435 10.48 5.73 -9.68
CA LYS A 435 11.79 5.97 -9.11
C LYS A 435 12.54 4.63 -9.07
N PRO A 436 13.82 4.59 -9.51
CA PRO A 436 14.66 3.43 -9.34
C PRO A 436 14.69 2.99 -7.86
N PRO A 437 14.70 1.68 -7.57
CA PRO A 437 14.91 0.55 -8.48
C PRO A 437 13.60 -0.07 -9.04
N TYR A 438 12.48 0.65 -9.01
CA TYR A 438 11.21 0.19 -9.57
C TYR A 438 11.06 0.67 -11.03
N PRO A 439 10.29 -0.05 -11.87
CA PRO A 439 9.50 -1.24 -11.54
C PRO A 439 10.36 -2.51 -11.35
N ARG A 440 9.90 -3.40 -10.47
CA ARG A 440 10.49 -4.73 -10.23
C ARG A 440 9.49 -5.83 -10.56
N PRO A 441 9.91 -6.90 -11.24
CA PRO A 441 9.01 -8.02 -11.50
C PRO A 441 8.64 -8.74 -10.19
N VAL A 442 7.45 -9.34 -10.13
CA VAL A 442 6.95 -10.02 -8.93
C VAL A 442 7.85 -11.17 -8.47
N ASN A 443 8.59 -11.80 -9.37
CA ASN A 443 9.54 -12.87 -9.03
C ASN A 443 10.77 -12.37 -8.26
N ALA A 444 11.08 -11.06 -8.32
CA ALA A 444 12.11 -10.42 -7.53
C ALA A 444 11.63 -10.04 -6.11
N GLN A 445 10.33 -10.16 -5.85
CA GLN A 445 9.76 -9.94 -4.52
C GLN A 445 9.91 -11.20 -3.65
N PRO A 446 10.06 -11.04 -2.32
CA PRO A 446 10.13 -12.17 -1.41
C PRO A 446 8.81 -12.95 -1.38
N LYS A 447 8.91 -14.25 -1.12
CA LYS A 447 7.78 -15.12 -0.80
C LYS A 447 7.48 -15.10 0.70
N PRO A 448 6.22 -15.25 1.11
CA PRO A 448 5.87 -15.38 2.52
C PRO A 448 6.38 -16.72 3.07
N TYR A 449 6.63 -16.77 4.38
CA TYR A 449 7.15 -17.95 5.06
C TYR A 449 6.59 -18.07 6.48
N ALA A 450 6.24 -19.28 6.92
CA ALA A 450 5.68 -19.51 8.27
C ALA A 450 6.20 -20.74 9.04
N ASN A 451 7.10 -21.54 8.46
CA ASN A 451 7.55 -22.77 9.12
C ASN A 451 8.55 -22.46 10.24
N SER A 452 8.04 -22.37 11.47
CA SER A 452 8.81 -21.98 12.65
C SER A 452 9.51 -23.18 13.27
N THR A 453 10.67 -22.97 13.89
CA THR A 453 11.41 -24.02 14.61
C THR A 453 11.85 -23.47 15.97
N PRO A 454 11.61 -24.20 17.07
CA PRO A 454 11.97 -23.73 18.41
C PRO A 454 13.45 -23.33 18.50
N ASN A 455 13.72 -22.24 19.22
CA ASN A 455 15.04 -21.61 19.40
C ASN A 455 15.76 -21.15 18.12
N MET A 456 15.13 -21.23 16.95
CA MET A 456 15.70 -20.79 15.69
C MET A 456 15.02 -19.52 15.15
N ALA A 457 15.78 -18.71 14.42
CA ALA A 457 15.21 -17.65 13.61
C ALA A 457 14.38 -18.24 12.46
N LEU A 458 13.38 -17.49 12.01
CA LEU A 458 12.55 -17.85 10.86
C LEU A 458 13.38 -17.69 9.56
N PRO A 459 13.57 -18.74 8.75
CA PRO A 459 14.44 -18.70 7.56
C PRO A 459 14.04 -17.69 6.47
N GLY A 460 12.78 -17.30 6.41
CA GLY A 460 12.23 -16.38 5.41
C GLY A 460 11.39 -15.28 6.04
N PRO A 461 10.99 -14.25 5.28
CA PRO A 461 10.13 -13.19 5.79
C PRO A 461 8.70 -13.70 6.00
N GLN A 462 8.01 -13.18 7.02
CA GLN A 462 6.63 -13.55 7.32
C GLN A 462 5.68 -13.11 6.20
N LEU A 463 5.95 -11.95 5.61
CA LEU A 463 5.16 -11.30 4.56
C LEU A 463 5.85 -11.45 3.19
N GLY A 464 5.07 -11.36 2.12
CA GLY A 464 5.60 -11.49 0.77
C GLY A 464 4.53 -11.50 -0.31
N PHE A 465 4.90 -11.94 -1.50
CA PHE A 465 4.04 -11.97 -2.68
C PHE A 465 3.90 -13.42 -3.15
N SER A 466 2.75 -14.03 -2.88
CA SER A 466 2.40 -15.36 -3.36
C SER A 466 2.30 -15.35 -4.89
N ARG A 467 2.87 -16.38 -5.54
CA ARG A 467 2.89 -16.50 -7.01
C ARG A 467 2.08 -17.68 -7.53
N GLY A 468 1.72 -18.59 -6.63
CA GLY A 468 0.90 -19.75 -6.90
C GLY A 468 0.51 -20.44 -5.59
N PRO A 469 -0.32 -21.50 -5.66
CA PRO A 469 -0.75 -22.28 -4.50
C PRO A 469 0.40 -22.83 -3.65
N GLU A 470 1.56 -23.09 -4.26
CA GLU A 470 2.77 -23.57 -3.58
C GLU A 470 3.38 -22.56 -2.59
N ASP A 471 3.02 -21.28 -2.71
CA ASP A 471 3.46 -20.22 -1.80
C ASP A 471 2.46 -19.98 -0.64
N LEU A 472 1.35 -20.74 -0.59
CA LEU A 472 0.37 -20.61 0.49
C LEU A 472 0.92 -21.16 1.80
N LEU A 473 0.54 -20.50 2.90
CA LEU A 473 0.97 -20.83 4.26
C LEU A 473 -0.10 -21.68 4.94
N ILE A 474 -0.28 -22.89 4.43
CA ILE A 474 -1.22 -23.89 4.93
C ILE A 474 -0.50 -25.19 5.31
N GLU A 475 -1.08 -25.94 6.25
CA GLU A 475 -0.72 -27.32 6.55
C GLU A 475 -1.25 -28.27 5.47
N ALA A 476 -0.86 -29.55 5.53
CA ALA A 476 -1.25 -30.54 4.52
C ALA A 476 -2.77 -30.79 4.47
N ASP A 477 -3.48 -30.55 5.57
CA ASP A 477 -4.94 -30.64 5.67
C ASP A 477 -5.67 -29.34 5.25
N GLY A 478 -4.93 -28.29 4.88
CA GLY A 478 -5.46 -26.98 4.51
C GLY A 478 -5.57 -25.97 5.65
N THR A 479 -5.25 -26.35 6.89
CA THR A 479 -5.28 -25.45 8.05
C THR A 479 -4.29 -24.29 7.88
N PRO A 480 -4.67 -23.03 8.14
CA PRO A 480 -3.73 -21.90 8.06
C PRO A 480 -2.59 -22.00 9.08
N LYS A 481 -1.37 -21.67 8.65
CA LYS A 481 -0.18 -21.69 9.53
C LYS A 481 -0.04 -20.44 10.40
N ARG A 482 -0.66 -19.33 9.99
CA ARG A 482 -0.59 -18.04 10.69
C ARG A 482 -1.88 -17.78 11.46
N ILE A 483 -1.76 -17.11 12.60
CA ILE A 483 -2.91 -16.74 13.44
C ILE A 483 -3.85 -15.77 12.71
N ASP A 484 -3.33 -14.90 11.86
CA ASP A 484 -4.14 -13.97 11.06
C ASP A 484 -4.71 -14.61 9.79
N LYS A 485 -4.43 -15.90 9.54
CA LYS A 485 -4.82 -16.66 8.35
C LYS A 485 -4.35 -16.06 7.02
N ALA A 486 -3.40 -15.12 7.04
CA ALA A 486 -2.85 -14.57 5.82
C ALA A 486 -2.15 -15.66 4.99
N PHE A 487 -2.31 -15.61 3.67
CA PHE A 487 -1.79 -16.58 2.72
C PHE A 487 -2.41 -17.99 2.84
N SER A 488 -3.63 -18.10 3.39
CA SER A 488 -4.46 -19.31 3.31
C SER A 488 -5.37 -19.30 2.08
N TRP A 489 -6.23 -20.31 1.93
CA TRP A 489 -7.30 -20.29 0.92
C TRP A 489 -8.34 -19.19 1.15
N ASP A 490 -8.49 -18.69 2.37
CA ASP A 490 -9.38 -17.57 2.69
C ASP A 490 -8.82 -16.25 2.16
N ALA A 491 -7.50 -16.09 2.20
CA ALA A 491 -6.81 -14.87 1.81
C ALA A 491 -5.44 -15.15 1.16
N PRO A 492 -5.42 -15.70 -0.06
CA PRO A 492 -4.19 -16.20 -0.69
C PRO A 492 -3.22 -15.09 -1.10
N MET A 493 -3.71 -13.86 -1.27
CA MET A 493 -2.95 -12.68 -1.71
C MET A 493 -2.85 -11.61 -0.62
N ALA A 494 -2.70 -12.02 0.65
CA ALA A 494 -2.59 -11.13 1.80
C ALA A 494 -1.15 -10.62 2.02
N SER A 495 -0.56 -9.94 1.03
CA SER A 495 0.86 -9.54 1.02
C SER A 495 1.34 -8.75 2.24
N HIS A 496 0.43 -8.17 3.01
CA HIS A 496 0.68 -7.34 4.18
C HIS A 496 0.12 -7.91 5.49
N GLY A 497 -0.34 -9.17 5.47
CA GLY A 497 -0.99 -9.82 6.61
C GLY A 497 -2.39 -9.27 6.90
N LEU A 498 -3.05 -9.82 7.91
CA LEU A 498 -4.44 -9.48 8.26
C LEU A 498 -4.57 -9.09 9.73
N MET A 499 -3.89 -8.00 10.10
CA MET A 499 -3.89 -7.50 11.49
C MET A 499 -5.30 -7.32 12.08
N HIS A 500 -6.29 -6.94 11.28
CA HIS A 500 -7.67 -6.78 11.75
C HIS A 500 -8.34 -8.09 12.18
N MET A 501 -7.76 -9.25 11.84
CA MET A 501 -8.25 -10.58 12.21
C MET A 501 -7.58 -11.15 13.47
N VAL A 502 -6.43 -10.60 13.89
CA VAL A 502 -5.56 -11.26 14.91
C VAL A 502 -6.26 -11.48 16.24
N ILE A 503 -7.00 -10.47 16.75
CA ILE A 503 -7.65 -10.56 18.07
C ILE A 503 -8.81 -11.54 18.04
N ALA A 504 -9.66 -11.48 17.00
CA ALA A 504 -10.78 -12.39 16.84
C ALA A 504 -10.31 -13.84 16.70
N ASN A 505 -9.27 -14.08 15.91
CA ASN A 505 -8.69 -15.42 15.73
C ASN A 505 -8.01 -15.93 17.00
N ALA A 506 -7.29 -15.07 17.73
CA ALA A 506 -6.69 -15.42 19.02
C ALA A 506 -7.74 -15.76 20.09
N HIS A 507 -8.82 -14.99 20.15
CA HIS A 507 -9.97 -15.21 21.03
C HIS A 507 -10.76 -16.48 20.67
N ALA A 508 -10.92 -16.78 19.38
CA ALA A 508 -11.53 -18.02 18.93
C ALA A 508 -10.62 -19.25 19.11
N GLY A 509 -9.30 -19.04 19.12
CA GLY A 509 -8.33 -20.13 19.07
C GLY A 509 -8.25 -20.79 17.70
N ASP A 510 -8.56 -20.05 16.63
CA ASP A 510 -8.65 -20.53 15.25
C ASP A 510 -7.68 -19.73 14.36
N PRO A 511 -6.65 -20.36 13.78
CA PRO A 511 -6.43 -21.81 13.68
C PRO A 511 -5.82 -22.45 14.94
N TYR A 512 -5.34 -21.65 15.89
CA TYR A 512 -4.80 -22.13 17.16
C TYR A 512 -4.83 -21.03 18.23
N ARG A 513 -4.73 -21.43 19.50
CA ARG A 513 -4.52 -20.51 20.63
C ARG A 513 -3.11 -19.92 20.60
N ILE A 514 -2.98 -18.63 20.88
CA ILE A 514 -1.70 -17.97 21.18
C ILE A 514 -1.47 -17.90 22.69
N ASP A 515 -0.25 -17.61 23.09
CA ASP A 515 0.10 -17.34 24.49
C ASP A 515 0.17 -15.82 24.74
N THR A 516 0.98 -15.13 23.93
CA THR A 516 1.24 -13.70 24.08
C THR A 516 0.83 -12.94 22.82
N LEU A 517 -0.01 -11.92 23.00
CA LEU A 517 -0.28 -10.88 22.03
C LEU A 517 0.63 -9.68 22.32
N PHE A 518 1.55 -9.38 21.43
CA PHE A 518 2.40 -8.19 21.53
C PHE A 518 2.00 -7.19 20.44
N MET A 519 1.53 -6.03 20.89
CA MET A 519 1.08 -4.93 20.05
C MET A 519 2.02 -3.74 20.20
N TYR A 520 2.47 -3.17 19.08
CA TYR A 520 3.36 -2.01 19.07
C TYR A 520 2.79 -0.88 18.21
N MET A 521 2.55 0.29 18.83
CA MET A 521 1.98 1.49 18.20
C MET A 521 0.66 1.21 17.45
N ALA A 522 -0.16 0.30 17.96
CA ALA A 522 -1.38 -0.19 17.32
C ALA A 522 -2.57 -0.17 18.27
N ASN A 523 -3.47 0.78 18.06
CA ASN A 523 -4.62 0.98 18.92
C ASN A 523 -5.85 0.20 18.44
N MET A 524 -5.82 -1.12 18.65
CA MET A 524 -6.89 -2.03 18.21
C MET A 524 -8.15 -1.98 19.06
N SER A 525 -8.12 -1.44 20.28
CA SER A 525 -9.35 -1.18 21.05
C SER A 525 -10.10 0.08 20.58
N TRP A 526 -9.54 0.84 19.63
CA TRP A 526 -10.17 2.02 19.05
C TRP A 526 -10.05 2.08 17.52
N ASN A 527 -9.11 2.85 16.99
CA ASN A 527 -9.08 3.30 15.59
C ASN A 527 -8.48 2.29 14.59
N SER A 528 -7.88 1.20 15.08
CA SER A 528 -7.28 0.16 14.23
C SER A 528 -8.18 -1.08 14.08
N SER A 529 -9.36 -1.08 14.70
CA SER A 529 -10.32 -2.18 14.64
C SER A 529 -11.48 -1.91 13.69
N MET A 530 -12.05 -3.00 13.15
CA MET A 530 -13.30 -2.97 12.39
C MET A 530 -14.53 -2.96 13.29
N ASN A 531 -14.39 -3.39 14.55
CA ASN A 531 -15.43 -3.37 15.58
C ASN A 531 -14.78 -3.18 16.95
N SER A 532 -14.68 -1.92 17.41
CA SER A 532 -13.97 -1.57 18.64
C SER A 532 -14.60 -2.20 19.88
N GLY A 533 -15.94 -2.21 19.97
CA GLY A 533 -16.68 -2.80 21.10
C GLY A 533 -16.36 -4.29 21.27
N ALA A 534 -16.59 -5.08 20.22
CA ALA A 534 -16.32 -6.51 20.27
C ALA A 534 -14.84 -6.82 20.53
N VAL A 535 -13.91 -6.01 20.02
CA VAL A 535 -12.47 -6.17 20.33
C VAL A 535 -12.19 -5.93 21.80
N MET A 536 -12.75 -4.88 22.40
CA MET A 536 -12.60 -4.62 23.84
C MET A 536 -13.15 -5.78 24.67
N ASP A 537 -14.32 -6.32 24.30
CA ASP A 537 -14.90 -7.49 24.96
C ASP A 537 -13.96 -8.70 24.87
N MET A 538 -13.47 -9.02 23.67
CA MET A 538 -12.56 -10.15 23.44
C MET A 538 -11.21 -10.02 24.17
N LEU A 539 -10.69 -8.80 24.35
CA LEU A 539 -9.44 -8.56 25.07
C LEU A 539 -9.58 -8.76 26.59
N ALA A 540 -10.77 -8.52 27.13
CA ALA A 540 -11.09 -8.66 28.54
C ALA A 540 -11.74 -10.01 28.89
N ASP A 541 -12.14 -10.80 27.89
CA ASP A 541 -12.88 -12.05 28.09
C ASP A 541 -12.06 -13.11 28.84
N LYS A 542 -12.78 -13.89 29.65
CA LYS A 542 -12.23 -14.96 30.51
C LYS A 542 -12.93 -16.27 30.24
N ASP A 543 -12.20 -17.36 30.33
CA ASP A 543 -12.76 -18.70 30.23
C ASP A 543 -13.52 -19.11 31.51
N GLU A 544 -14.08 -20.32 31.51
CA GLU A 544 -14.84 -20.88 32.63
C GLU A 544 -14.01 -21.01 33.93
N LYS A 545 -12.68 -20.97 33.84
CA LYS A 545 -11.76 -21.03 34.99
C LYS A 545 -11.41 -19.65 35.54
N GLY A 546 -11.83 -18.58 34.86
CA GLY A 546 -11.51 -17.20 35.20
C GLY A 546 -10.17 -16.72 34.66
N ASP A 547 -9.51 -17.51 33.80
CA ASP A 547 -8.28 -17.12 33.11
C ASP A 547 -8.63 -16.32 31.86
N TYR A 548 -7.83 -15.31 31.51
CA TYR A 548 -8.06 -14.55 30.27
C TYR A 548 -7.88 -15.44 29.04
N VAL A 549 -8.80 -15.35 28.09
CA VAL A 549 -8.79 -16.15 26.86
C VAL A 549 -7.53 -15.89 26.01
N ILE A 550 -7.05 -14.65 26.00
CA ILE A 550 -5.70 -14.28 25.52
C ILE A 550 -4.82 -14.12 26.76
N PRO A 551 -3.88 -15.06 27.05
CA PRO A 551 -3.21 -15.11 28.35
C PRO A 551 -2.40 -13.86 28.69
N HIS A 552 -1.56 -13.39 27.78
CA HIS A 552 -0.69 -12.24 28.00
C HIS A 552 -0.81 -11.20 26.90
N ILE A 553 -0.88 -9.92 27.28
CA ILE A 553 -0.87 -8.77 26.37
C ILE A 553 0.27 -7.83 26.76
N ILE A 554 1.24 -7.69 25.85
CA ILE A 554 2.28 -6.65 25.91
C ILE A 554 1.87 -5.53 24.96
N TYR A 555 1.90 -4.29 25.44
CA TYR A 555 1.67 -3.10 24.61
C TYR A 555 2.85 -2.13 24.69
N SER A 556 3.38 -1.72 23.53
CA SER A 556 4.40 -0.68 23.46
C SER A 556 3.89 0.51 22.67
N ASP A 557 3.94 1.70 23.27
CA ASP A 557 3.50 2.96 22.68
C ASP A 557 4.19 4.14 23.38
N SER A 558 4.24 5.29 22.71
CA SER A 558 4.69 6.55 23.33
C SER A 558 3.61 7.20 24.20
N TYR A 559 2.33 6.87 23.96
CA TYR A 559 1.19 7.53 24.61
C TYR A 559 0.21 6.52 25.23
N SER A 560 -0.44 6.94 26.31
CA SER A 560 -1.54 6.25 26.94
C SER A 560 -2.77 6.31 26.02
N SER A 561 -2.98 5.23 25.28
CA SER A 561 -4.12 5.03 24.37
C SER A 561 -5.14 4.07 24.99
N GLU A 562 -6.29 3.90 24.34
CA GLU A 562 -7.34 2.96 24.74
C GLU A 562 -6.80 1.53 24.90
N MET A 563 -5.78 1.14 24.12
CA MET A 563 -5.19 -0.20 24.20
C MET A 563 -4.41 -0.43 25.50
N VAL A 564 -3.90 0.64 26.14
CA VAL A 564 -3.20 0.54 27.43
C VAL A 564 -4.09 -0.11 28.47
N ALA A 565 -5.39 0.23 28.53
CA ALA A 565 -6.31 -0.30 29.54
C ALA A 565 -6.46 -1.83 29.49
N PHE A 566 -6.15 -2.46 28.36
CA PHE A 566 -6.29 -3.90 28.13
C PHE A 566 -4.96 -4.66 28.17
N ALA A 567 -3.82 -3.96 28.31
CA ALA A 567 -2.51 -4.60 28.39
C ALA A 567 -2.20 -5.10 29.81
N ASP A 568 -1.42 -6.17 29.91
CA ASP A 568 -0.87 -6.65 31.18
C ASP A 568 0.48 -5.97 31.50
N LEU A 569 1.27 -5.73 30.46
CA LEU A 569 2.57 -5.04 30.52
C LEU A 569 2.63 -3.95 29.46
N VAL A 570 2.91 -2.72 29.89
CA VAL A 570 3.04 -1.55 29.00
C VAL A 570 4.49 -1.08 28.99
N LEU A 571 5.05 -0.89 27.81
CA LEU A 571 6.41 -0.41 27.60
C LEU A 571 6.38 0.98 26.93
N PRO A 572 6.83 2.06 27.61
CA PRO A 572 6.88 3.38 26.99
C PRO A 572 7.93 3.45 25.88
N ASP A 573 7.55 3.96 24.71
CA ASP A 573 8.46 4.22 23.59
C ASP A 573 8.79 5.73 23.45
N THR A 574 9.92 6.00 22.80
CA THR A 574 10.38 7.33 22.40
C THR A 574 9.50 7.95 21.32
N THR A 575 9.38 9.28 21.34
CA THR A 575 8.80 10.01 20.22
C THR A 575 9.79 10.12 19.07
N TYR A 576 9.30 10.44 17.86
CA TYR A 576 10.16 10.63 16.69
C TYR A 576 11.17 11.78 16.82
N LEU A 577 11.00 12.67 17.81
CA LEU A 577 11.90 13.79 18.08
C LEU A 577 13.02 13.42 19.07
N GLU A 578 13.06 12.18 19.54
CA GLU A 578 13.99 11.70 20.58
C GLU A 578 14.87 10.53 20.12
N ARG A 579 14.68 10.09 18.89
CA ARG A 579 15.40 8.95 18.31
C ARG A 579 16.13 9.36 17.05
N TRP A 580 17.25 8.68 16.82
CA TRP A 580 18.00 8.76 15.58
C TRP A 580 17.77 7.46 14.82
N ASP A 581 17.05 7.51 13.71
CA ASP A 581 16.75 6.34 12.87
C ASP A 581 17.06 6.60 11.40
N CYS A 582 16.93 5.57 10.56
CA CYS A 582 17.27 5.64 9.14
C CYS A 582 16.38 6.58 8.31
N ILE A 583 15.29 7.11 8.88
CA ILE A 583 14.38 8.08 8.23
C ILE A 583 14.59 9.49 8.82
N SER A 584 15.42 9.61 9.86
CA SER A 584 15.84 10.89 10.46
C SER A 584 16.90 11.63 9.61
N LEU A 585 17.30 11.05 8.46
CA LEU A 585 18.32 11.55 7.53
C LEU A 585 17.80 12.59 6.54
#